data_AF-A0A7S0M688-F1
#
_entry.id   AF-A0A7S0M688-F1
#
_cell.length_a   1.000
_cell.length_b   1.000
_cell.length_c   1.000
_cell.angle_alpha   90.00
_cell.angle_beta   90.00
_cell.angle_gamma   90.00
#
_symmetry.space_group_name_H-M   'P 1'
#
loop_
_entity.id
_entity.type
_entity.pdbx_description
1 polymer ?
#
loop_
_entity_poly.entity_id
_entity_poly.type
_entity_poly.pdbx_seq_one_letter_code
_entity_poly.pdbx_strand_id
1 'polypeptide(L)'
;DKTVFHKDDCIGVDDSSNPRVWATHPVNFDHIFHAIMAMFILATQDDWQNHMWAGTDATSKLTGPVENNQPGIALFYICCIMVAGYLVVNIFVGVFVDSYNMASDKMVKESAGKREPRAKLADLPDGPASGYRRAVCAVVTTTSFDLFIALFIVTNVITMGFESFRQAKWQSLLGLVSNSFFSLAFGWECAFKLFGFYPRRYYKGGWNKFDF
;
A
#
# COMPACT_ATOMS: atom_id res chain seq x y z
N ASP A 1 16.05 -18.87 -33.10
CA ASP A 1 17.48 -18.70 -33.44
C ASP A 1 17.72 -17.26 -33.88
N LYS A 2 18.59 -16.51 -33.19
CA LYS A 2 18.89 -15.10 -33.51
C LYS A 2 19.96 -14.93 -34.60
N THR A 3 20.58 -16.03 -35.03
CA THR A 3 21.65 -16.00 -36.04
C THR A 3 21.12 -15.90 -37.46
N VAL A 4 19.84 -16.24 -37.67
CA VAL A 4 19.19 -16.20 -38.98
C VAL A 4 18.51 -14.86 -39.18
N PHE A 5 18.96 -14.09 -40.17
CA PHE A 5 18.45 -12.75 -40.42
C PHE A 5 17.28 -12.70 -41.40
N HIS A 6 17.33 -13.47 -42.50
CA HIS A 6 16.25 -13.46 -43.49
C HIS A 6 15.21 -14.54 -43.19
N LYS A 7 13.95 -14.22 -43.48
CA LYS A 7 12.83 -15.16 -43.32
C LYS A 7 13.01 -16.44 -44.14
N ASP A 8 13.51 -16.32 -45.37
CA ASP A 8 13.68 -17.45 -46.28
C ASP A 8 14.78 -18.43 -45.78
N ASP A 9 15.72 -17.94 -44.97
CA ASP A 9 16.77 -18.74 -44.34
C ASP A 9 16.30 -19.42 -43.03
N CYS A 10 15.09 -19.09 -42.55
CA CYS A 10 14.51 -19.61 -41.32
C CYS A 10 13.85 -20.98 -41.54
N ILE A 11 14.63 -21.93 -42.07
CA ILE A 11 14.20 -23.29 -42.38
C ILE A 11 15.11 -24.29 -41.65
N GLY A 12 14.55 -25.43 -41.25
CA GLY A 12 15.31 -26.51 -40.62
C GLY A 12 15.37 -26.42 -39.10
N VAL A 13 16.48 -26.85 -38.52
CA VAL A 13 16.70 -26.91 -37.07
C VAL A 13 17.85 -25.99 -36.63
N ASP A 14 17.81 -25.53 -35.39
CA ASP A 14 18.91 -24.80 -34.75
C ASP A 14 20.01 -25.74 -34.24
N ASP A 15 21.10 -25.16 -33.72
CA ASP A 15 22.25 -25.90 -33.18
C ASP A 15 21.88 -26.82 -32.00
N SER A 16 20.72 -26.60 -31.38
CA SER A 16 20.16 -27.41 -30.29
C SER A 16 19.13 -28.43 -30.77
N SER A 17 19.04 -28.67 -32.10
CA SER A 17 18.07 -29.57 -32.74
C SER A 17 16.60 -29.19 -32.57
N ASN A 18 16.28 -27.94 -32.23
CA ASN A 18 14.91 -27.44 -32.21
C ASN A 18 14.51 -26.91 -33.58
N PRO A 19 13.24 -27.06 -34.02
CA PRO A 19 12.78 -26.50 -35.28
C PRO A 19 12.84 -24.96 -35.25
N ARG A 20 13.42 -24.36 -36.30
CA ARG A 20 13.39 -22.90 -36.49
C ARG A 20 11.98 -22.46 -36.87
N VAL A 21 11.47 -21.45 -36.18
CA VAL A 21 10.14 -20.89 -36.43
C VAL A 21 10.27 -19.38 -36.60
N TRP A 22 9.75 -18.86 -37.72
CA TRP A 22 9.59 -17.43 -37.92
C TRP A 22 8.34 -16.95 -37.20
N ALA A 23 8.51 -16.36 -36.02
CA ALA A 23 7.42 -15.91 -35.17
C ALA A 23 7.44 -14.38 -34.98
N THR A 24 6.25 -13.80 -34.82
CA THR A 24 6.07 -12.39 -34.47
C THR A 24 6.14 -12.20 -32.95
N HIS A 25 6.40 -10.97 -32.50
CA HIS A 25 6.25 -10.65 -31.08
C HIS A 25 4.78 -10.81 -30.63
N PRO A 26 4.52 -11.26 -29.39
CA PRO A 26 3.16 -11.45 -28.87
C PRO A 26 2.31 -10.16 -28.89
N VAL A 27 2.96 -9.02 -28.69
CA VAL A 27 2.37 -7.69 -28.80
C VAL A 27 2.98 -7.03 -30.03
N ASN A 28 2.13 -6.60 -30.96
CA ASN A 28 2.53 -6.02 -32.24
C ASN A 28 1.43 -5.12 -32.81
N PHE A 29 1.68 -4.53 -33.97
CA PHE A 29 0.76 -3.63 -34.67
C PHE A 29 0.23 -4.21 -36.00
N ASP A 30 0.21 -5.53 -36.17
CA ASP A 30 -0.16 -6.16 -37.45
C ASP A 30 -1.65 -5.98 -37.80
N HIS A 31 -2.51 -5.97 -36.77
CA HIS A 31 -3.96 -5.83 -36.89
C HIS A 31 -4.53 -4.90 -35.82
N ILE A 32 -5.70 -4.33 -36.07
CA ILE A 32 -6.32 -3.34 -35.18
C ILE A 32 -6.53 -3.84 -33.74
N PHE A 33 -6.89 -5.12 -33.57
CA PHE A 33 -7.09 -5.69 -32.23
C PHE A 33 -5.79 -5.78 -31.43
N HIS A 34 -4.71 -6.26 -32.06
CA HIS A 34 -3.38 -6.30 -31.43
C HIS A 34 -2.84 -4.88 -31.18
N ALA A 35 -3.12 -3.93 -32.08
CA ALA A 35 -2.79 -2.53 -31.87
C ALA A 35 -3.55 -1.91 -30.68
N ILE A 36 -4.84 -2.21 -30.50
CA ILE A 36 -5.60 -1.78 -29.32
C ILE A 36 -5.00 -2.41 -28.05
N MET A 37 -4.64 -3.69 -28.08
CA MET A 37 -3.98 -4.36 -26.96
C MET A 37 -2.63 -3.72 -26.63
N ALA A 38 -1.83 -3.41 -27.65
CA ALA A 38 -0.58 -2.67 -27.50
C ALA A 38 -0.82 -1.29 -26.87
N MET A 39 -1.80 -0.53 -27.36
CA MET A 39 -2.14 0.78 -26.78
C MET A 39 -2.65 0.68 -25.35
N PHE A 40 -3.38 -0.39 -25.00
CA PHE A 40 -3.81 -0.68 -23.65
C PHE A 40 -2.61 -0.93 -22.72
N ILE A 41 -1.66 -1.76 -23.14
CA ILE A 41 -0.40 -2.03 -22.44
C ILE A 41 0.40 -0.74 -22.21
N LEU A 42 0.47 0.15 -23.20
CA LEU A 42 1.10 1.46 -23.05
C LEU A 42 0.35 2.36 -22.05
N ALA A 43 -0.98 2.32 -22.03
CA ALA A 43 -1.80 3.08 -21.09
C ALA A 43 -1.70 2.57 -19.66
N THR A 44 -1.59 1.26 -19.46
CA THR A 44 -1.38 0.64 -18.13
C THR A 44 0.07 0.70 -17.66
N GLN A 45 1.00 1.06 -18.55
CA GLN A 45 2.44 1.03 -18.30
C GLN A 45 2.96 -0.35 -17.87
N ASP A 46 2.30 -1.41 -18.36
CA ASP A 46 2.71 -2.79 -18.11
C ASP A 46 3.59 -3.28 -19.26
N ASP A 47 4.73 -3.91 -18.98
CA ASP A 47 5.68 -4.48 -19.95
C ASP A 47 5.98 -3.67 -21.24
N TRP A 48 5.82 -2.35 -21.21
CA TRP A 48 5.92 -1.50 -22.39
C TRP A 48 7.36 -1.37 -22.92
N GLN A 49 8.35 -1.60 -22.07
CA GLN A 49 9.77 -1.50 -22.42
C GLN A 49 10.16 -2.58 -23.43
N ASN A 50 9.71 -3.82 -23.22
CA ASN A 50 9.97 -4.93 -24.13
C ASN A 50 9.31 -4.71 -25.49
N HIS A 51 8.09 -4.18 -25.50
CA HIS A 51 7.40 -3.82 -26.73
C HIS A 51 8.09 -2.65 -27.47
N MET A 52 8.57 -1.63 -26.73
CA MET A 52 9.34 -0.53 -27.28
C MET A 52 10.67 -1.02 -27.90
N TRP A 53 11.42 -1.87 -27.21
CA TRP A 53 12.68 -2.43 -27.72
C TRP A 53 12.45 -3.26 -28.99
N ALA A 54 11.41 -4.09 -29.01
CA ALA A 54 11.01 -4.80 -30.22
C ALA A 54 10.67 -3.84 -31.39
N GLY A 55 10.10 -2.67 -31.08
CA GLY A 55 9.84 -1.60 -32.05
C GLY A 55 11.10 -0.87 -32.52
N THR A 56 12.06 -0.57 -31.64
CA THR A 56 13.32 0.11 -32.02
C THR A 56 14.25 -0.78 -32.82
N ASP A 57 14.20 -2.08 -32.56
CA ASP A 57 15.01 -3.08 -33.26
C ASP A 57 14.34 -3.56 -34.56
N ALA A 58 13.12 -3.08 -34.85
CA ALA A 58 12.38 -3.47 -36.04
C ALA A 58 13.09 -3.03 -37.32
N THR A 59 13.15 -3.95 -38.28
CA THR A 59 13.72 -3.76 -39.61
C THR A 59 12.61 -3.79 -40.67
N SER A 60 12.69 -4.69 -41.64
CA SER A 60 11.67 -4.93 -42.67
C SER A 60 10.85 -6.19 -42.38
N LYS A 61 9.75 -6.38 -43.09
CA LYS A 61 8.81 -7.52 -42.92
C LYS A 61 9.46 -8.90 -43.12
N LEU A 62 10.56 -8.97 -43.88
CA LEU A 62 11.24 -10.22 -44.25
C LEU A 62 12.59 -10.40 -43.54
N THR A 63 12.95 -9.48 -42.64
CA THR A 63 14.23 -9.46 -41.95
C THR A 63 14.04 -9.46 -40.44
N GLY A 64 15.00 -10.05 -39.73
CA GLY A 64 14.99 -10.15 -38.27
C GLY A 64 15.26 -8.80 -37.59
N PRO A 65 15.08 -8.71 -36.27
CA PRO A 65 15.41 -7.50 -35.53
C PRO A 65 16.92 -7.24 -35.53
N VAL A 66 17.32 -5.97 -35.57
CA VAL A 66 18.70 -5.51 -35.42
C VAL A 66 18.75 -4.50 -34.30
N GLU A 67 19.60 -4.74 -33.31
CA GLU A 67 19.72 -3.87 -32.14
C GLU A 67 19.97 -2.41 -32.55
N ASN A 68 19.16 -1.50 -32.02
CA ASN A 68 19.25 -0.05 -32.27
C ASN A 68 19.13 0.35 -33.75
N ASN A 69 18.39 -0.40 -34.57
CA ASN A 69 18.17 -0.05 -35.98
C ASN A 69 17.47 1.32 -36.15
N GLN A 70 16.43 1.57 -35.35
CA GLN A 70 15.60 2.78 -35.42
C GLN A 70 15.29 3.35 -34.04
N PRO A 71 16.27 3.98 -33.35
CA PRO A 71 16.08 4.50 -31.99
C PRO A 71 15.02 5.62 -31.92
N GLY A 72 14.74 6.30 -33.03
CA GLY A 72 13.71 7.36 -33.08
C GLY A 72 12.29 6.88 -32.77
N ILE A 73 11.99 5.59 -32.97
CA ILE A 73 10.69 5.00 -32.66
C ILE A 73 10.41 5.05 -31.14
N ALA A 74 11.43 5.08 -30.28
CA ALA A 74 11.25 5.22 -28.85
C ALA A 74 10.44 6.49 -28.48
N LEU A 75 10.59 7.58 -29.25
CA LEU A 75 9.84 8.81 -29.01
C LEU A 75 8.33 8.62 -29.16
N PHE A 76 7.88 7.81 -30.13
CA PHE A 76 6.47 7.47 -30.30
C PHE A 76 5.91 6.81 -29.03
N TYR A 77 6.62 5.83 -28.47
CA TYR A 77 6.23 5.15 -27.24
C TYR A 77 6.14 6.10 -26.04
N ILE A 78 7.16 6.94 -25.85
CA ILE A 78 7.18 7.93 -24.76
C ILE A 78 6.02 8.93 -24.90
N CYS A 79 5.78 9.45 -26.11
CA CYS A 79 4.65 10.34 -26.36
C CYS A 79 3.30 9.68 -26.07
N CYS A 80 3.11 8.43 -26.51
CA CYS A 80 1.88 7.67 -26.24
C CYS A 80 1.65 7.47 -24.74
N ILE A 81 2.69 7.10 -23.99
CA ILE A 81 2.60 6.92 -22.53
C ILE A 81 2.26 8.24 -21.84
N MET A 82 2.87 9.35 -22.23
CA MET A 82 2.58 10.66 -21.66
C MET A 82 1.12 11.08 -21.89
N VAL A 83 0.61 10.91 -23.12
CA VAL A 83 -0.79 11.24 -23.45
C VAL A 83 -1.76 10.31 -22.73
N ALA A 84 -1.52 9.00 -22.76
CA ALA A 84 -2.39 8.03 -22.09
C ALA A 84 -2.41 8.24 -20.57
N GLY A 85 -1.24 8.46 -19.95
CA GLY A 85 -1.14 8.76 -18.53
C GLY A 85 -1.87 10.04 -18.13
N TYR A 86 -1.72 11.11 -18.93
CA TYR A 86 -2.46 12.36 -18.70
C TYR A 86 -3.98 12.14 -18.75
N LEU A 87 -4.47 11.39 -19.72
CA LEU A 87 -5.90 11.08 -19.85
C LEU A 87 -6.41 10.24 -18.67
N VAL A 88 -5.69 9.19 -18.28
CA VAL A 88 -6.08 8.30 -17.18
C VAL A 88 -6.17 9.07 -15.86
N VAL A 89 -5.18 9.92 -15.57
CA VAL A 89 -5.18 10.75 -14.36
C VAL A 89 -6.38 11.70 -14.35
N ASN A 90 -6.67 12.37 -15.47
CA ASN A 90 -7.80 13.30 -15.54
C ASN A 90 -9.15 12.60 -15.38
N ILE A 91 -9.32 11.42 -15.97
CA ILE A 91 -10.54 10.61 -15.80
C ILE A 91 -10.69 10.19 -14.33
N PHE A 92 -9.61 9.70 -13.71
CA PHE A 92 -9.64 9.26 -12.32
C PHE A 92 -9.98 10.41 -11.37
N VAL A 93 -9.33 11.57 -11.54
CA VAL A 93 -9.61 12.77 -10.74
C VAL A 93 -11.05 13.22 -10.92
N GLY A 94 -11.58 13.23 -12.15
CA GLY A 94 -12.98 13.57 -12.41
C GLY A 94 -13.95 12.68 -11.64
N VAL A 95 -13.81 11.35 -11.78
CA VAL A 95 -14.68 10.39 -11.09
C VAL A 95 -14.55 10.47 -9.56
N PHE A 96 -13.32 10.66 -9.06
CA PHE A 96 -13.07 10.78 -7.62
C PHE A 96 -13.72 12.03 -7.04
N VAL A 97 -13.58 13.18 -7.70
CA VAL A 97 -14.17 14.45 -7.27
C VAL A 97 -15.70 14.37 -7.29
N ASP A 98 -16.30 13.79 -8.33
CA ASP A 98 -17.74 13.60 -8.41
C ASP A 98 -18.26 12.70 -7.28
N SER A 99 -17.55 11.61 -6.99
CA SER A 99 -17.89 10.68 -5.91
C SER A 99 -17.77 11.35 -4.53
N TYR A 100 -16.72 12.16 -4.33
CA TYR A 100 -16.50 12.91 -3.08
C TYR A 100 -17.62 13.93 -2.84
N ASN A 101 -17.96 14.70 -3.87
CA ASN A 101 -19.03 15.70 -3.79
C ASN A 101 -20.38 15.05 -3.46
N MET A 102 -20.69 13.92 -4.09
CA MET A 102 -21.91 13.16 -3.80
C MET A 102 -21.96 12.66 -2.34
N ALA A 103 -20.83 12.21 -1.79
CA ALA A 103 -20.74 11.75 -0.40
C ALA A 103 -20.85 12.92 0.59
N SER A 104 -20.17 14.02 0.31
CA SER A 104 -20.22 15.25 1.11
C SER A 104 -21.67 15.77 1.23
N ASP A 105 -22.38 15.87 0.12
CA ASP A 105 -23.78 16.31 0.09
C ASP A 105 -24.71 15.41 0.91
N LYS A 106 -24.47 14.09 0.91
CA LYS A 106 -25.22 13.13 1.73
C LYS A 106 -24.96 13.35 3.22
N MET A 107 -23.69 13.52 3.63
CA MET A 107 -23.33 13.77 5.03
C MET A 107 -23.93 15.08 5.55
N VAL A 108 -23.94 16.14 4.75
CA VAL A 108 -24.55 17.42 5.11
C VAL A 108 -26.06 17.26 5.34
N LYS A 109 -26.76 16.56 4.43
CA LYS A 109 -28.20 16.28 4.56
C LYS A 109 -28.52 15.43 5.79
N GLU A 110 -27.70 14.42 6.09
CA GLU A 110 -27.91 13.56 7.26
C GLU A 110 -27.61 14.28 8.59
N SER A 111 -26.55 15.09 8.63
CA SER A 111 -26.17 15.89 9.80
C SER A 111 -27.20 16.98 10.13
N ALA A 112 -27.88 17.52 9.11
CA ALA A 112 -28.99 18.45 9.30
C ALA A 112 -30.22 17.78 9.96
N GLY A 113 -30.37 16.45 9.86
CA GLY A 113 -31.54 15.72 10.35
C GLY A 113 -31.42 15.07 11.74
N LYS A 114 -30.22 14.92 12.30
CA LYS A 114 -29.98 14.13 13.55
C LYS A 114 -28.99 14.78 14.52
N ARG A 115 -29.27 16.00 14.99
CA ARG A 115 -28.61 16.52 16.21
C ARG A 115 -29.32 16.00 17.45
N GLU A 116 -29.08 14.75 17.82
CA GLU A 116 -29.31 14.34 19.21
C GLU A 116 -28.18 14.91 20.09
N PRO A 117 -28.48 15.55 21.22
CA PRO A 117 -27.46 16.10 22.10
C PRO A 117 -26.65 14.94 22.69
N ARG A 118 -25.38 14.85 22.28
CA ARG A 118 -24.42 13.90 22.83
C ARG A 118 -24.23 14.24 24.31
N ALA A 119 -24.84 13.46 25.20
CA ALA A 119 -24.70 13.62 26.65
C ALA A 119 -23.21 13.63 27.01
N LYS A 120 -22.76 14.68 27.70
CA LYS A 120 -21.36 14.81 28.11
C LYS A 120 -21.07 13.68 29.09
N LEU A 121 -19.92 13.02 28.89
CA LEU A 121 -19.45 11.85 29.64
C LEU A 121 -19.36 12.09 31.18
N ALA A 122 -19.46 13.35 31.62
CA ALA A 122 -19.46 13.78 33.01
C ALA A 122 -20.80 13.56 33.74
N ASP A 123 -21.91 13.35 33.04
CA ASP A 123 -23.26 13.30 33.64
C ASP A 123 -23.74 11.87 33.99
N LEU A 124 -22.84 10.88 34.04
CA LEU A 124 -23.19 9.50 34.40
C LEU A 124 -23.02 9.25 35.92
N PRO A 125 -23.98 8.62 36.62
CA PRO A 125 -24.18 8.72 38.08
C PRO A 125 -23.14 8.00 38.97
N ASP A 126 -22.19 7.26 38.39
CA ASP A 126 -21.27 6.38 39.12
C ASP A 126 -19.87 7.01 39.28
N GLY A 127 -19.75 8.04 40.13
CA GLY A 127 -18.46 8.58 40.58
C GLY A 127 -17.74 7.64 41.56
N PRO A 128 -16.39 7.57 41.58
CA PRO A 128 -15.66 6.66 42.46
C PRO A 128 -15.87 7.03 43.95
N ALA A 129 -16.42 6.09 44.74
CA ALA A 129 -16.84 6.31 46.13
C ALA A 129 -15.69 6.39 47.18
N SER A 130 -14.44 6.05 46.84
CA SER A 130 -13.31 6.08 47.80
C SER A 130 -12.18 7.02 47.34
N GLY A 131 -11.56 7.73 48.30
CA GLY A 131 -10.53 8.75 48.03
C GLY A 131 -9.30 8.22 47.30
N TYR A 132 -8.81 7.03 47.67
CA TYR A 132 -7.69 6.36 46.98
C TYR A 132 -8.03 6.04 45.51
N ARG A 133 -9.25 5.59 45.23
CA ARG A 133 -9.69 5.28 43.85
C ARG A 133 -9.94 6.52 43.02
N ARG A 134 -10.41 7.61 43.63
CA ARG A 134 -10.52 8.91 42.96
C ARG A 134 -9.15 9.45 42.57
N ALA A 135 -8.11 9.23 43.39
CA ALA A 135 -6.74 9.59 43.05
C ALA A 135 -6.21 8.76 41.86
N VAL A 136 -6.39 7.43 41.86
CA VAL A 136 -5.99 6.57 40.74
C VAL A 136 -6.76 6.92 39.47
N CYS A 137 -8.08 7.13 39.56
CA CYS A 137 -8.90 7.56 38.44
C CYS A 137 -8.43 8.91 37.90
N ALA A 138 -8.08 9.87 38.77
CA ALA A 138 -7.58 11.17 38.36
C ALA A 138 -6.26 11.05 37.59
N VAL A 139 -5.32 10.22 38.06
CA VAL A 139 -4.02 9.98 37.41
C VAL A 139 -4.21 9.34 36.03
N VAL A 140 -5.00 8.26 35.94
CA VAL A 140 -5.23 7.51 34.70
C VAL A 140 -5.99 8.33 33.66
N THR A 141 -6.81 9.31 34.07
CA THR A 141 -7.50 10.21 33.13
C THR A 141 -6.65 11.39 32.64
N THR A 142 -5.42 11.54 33.13
CA THR A 142 -4.58 12.67 32.71
C THR A 142 -3.96 12.43 31.33
N THR A 143 -3.93 13.49 30.51
CA THR A 143 -3.26 13.46 29.21
C THR A 143 -1.75 13.19 29.33
N SER A 144 -1.13 13.57 30.44
CA SER A 144 0.28 13.26 30.72
C SER A 144 0.53 11.77 30.88
N PHE A 145 -0.41 11.02 31.48
CA PHE A 145 -0.33 9.56 31.59
C PHE A 145 -0.48 8.91 30.21
N ASP A 146 -1.45 9.34 29.41
CA ASP A 146 -1.63 8.84 28.03
C ASP A 146 -0.40 9.11 27.14
N LEU A 147 0.20 10.30 27.25
CA LEU A 147 1.42 10.64 26.50
C LEU A 147 2.63 9.80 26.93
N PHE A 148 2.72 9.44 28.21
CA PHE A 148 3.77 8.57 28.74
C PHE A 148 3.66 7.14 28.18
N ILE A 149 2.45 6.57 28.15
CA ILE A 149 2.20 5.27 27.52
C ILE A 149 2.48 5.33 26.02
N ALA A 150 2.05 6.38 25.33
CA ALA A 150 2.32 6.57 23.91
C ALA A 150 3.83 6.59 23.60
N LEU A 151 4.65 7.21 24.46
CA LEU A 151 6.10 7.20 24.35
C LEU A 151 6.67 5.78 24.44
N PHE A 152 6.16 4.94 25.35
CA PHE A 152 6.56 3.53 25.46
C PHE A 152 6.12 2.69 24.26
N ILE A 153 4.95 2.92 23.68
CA ILE A 153 4.52 2.26 22.44
C ILE A 153 5.50 2.58 21.31
N VAL A 154 5.83 3.87 21.10
CA VAL A 154 6.77 4.29 20.06
C VAL A 154 8.16 3.69 20.28
N THR A 155 8.64 3.69 21.53
CA THR A 155 9.95 3.12 21.86
C THR A 155 9.97 1.60 21.62
N ASN A 156 8.90 0.89 21.96
CA ASN A 156 8.77 -0.54 21.68
C ASN A 156 8.82 -0.85 20.18
N VAL A 157 8.10 -0.09 19.36
CA VAL A 157 8.13 -0.22 17.88
C VAL A 157 9.53 0.02 17.34
N ILE A 158 10.25 1.03 17.85
CA ILE A 158 11.65 1.27 17.46
C ILE A 158 12.53 0.08 17.86
N THR A 159 12.34 -0.51 19.04
CA THR A 159 13.12 -1.68 19.47
C THR A 159 12.86 -2.91 18.61
N MET A 160 11.60 -3.14 18.17
CA MET A 160 11.29 -4.18 17.18
C MET A 160 11.93 -3.89 15.81
N GLY A 161 12.04 -2.62 15.42
CA GLY A 161 12.70 -2.21 14.19
C GLY A 161 14.22 -2.49 14.15
N PHE A 162 14.86 -2.72 15.30
CA PHE A 162 16.29 -3.08 15.37
C PHE A 162 16.56 -4.58 15.17
N GLU A 163 15.53 -5.42 15.04
CA GLU A 163 15.70 -6.84 14.74
C GLU A 163 16.22 -7.04 13.30
N SER A 164 17.23 -7.90 13.14
CA SER A 164 17.87 -8.18 11.85
C SER A 164 18.08 -9.68 11.61
N PHE A 165 18.24 -10.11 10.36
CA PHE A 165 18.41 -11.53 9.99
C PHE A 165 19.67 -12.19 10.58
N ARG A 166 20.67 -11.40 11.03
CA ARG A 166 21.88 -11.90 11.72
C ARG A 166 22.15 -11.11 13.00
N GLN A 167 21.35 -11.37 14.03
CA GLN A 167 21.44 -10.61 15.28
C GLN A 167 22.74 -10.86 16.04
N ALA A 168 23.37 -9.80 16.51
CA ALA A 168 24.45 -9.90 17.49
C ALA A 168 23.88 -10.30 18.86
N LYS A 169 24.70 -10.89 19.74
CA LYS A 169 24.27 -11.30 21.10
C LYS A 169 23.64 -10.16 21.89
N TRP A 170 24.16 -8.93 21.75
CA TRP A 170 23.60 -7.73 22.38
C TRP A 170 22.22 -7.34 21.86
N GLN A 171 21.95 -7.54 20.57
CA GLN A 171 20.63 -7.27 19.98
C GLN A 171 19.58 -8.27 20.49
N SER A 172 19.95 -9.55 20.58
CA SER A 172 19.06 -10.58 21.14
C SER A 172 18.77 -10.36 22.63
N LEU A 173 19.76 -9.95 23.43
CA LEU A 173 19.55 -9.58 24.83
C LEU A 173 18.65 -8.34 24.96
N LEU A 174 18.89 -7.31 24.15
CA LEU A 174 18.07 -6.10 24.15
C LEU A 174 16.62 -6.41 23.78
N GLY A 175 16.38 -7.24 22.76
CA GLY A 175 15.03 -7.69 22.39
C GLY A 175 14.32 -8.40 23.53
N LEU A 176 14.99 -9.35 24.21
CA LEU A 176 14.41 -10.09 25.33
C LEU A 176 14.04 -9.19 26.52
N VAL A 177 14.97 -8.30 26.92
CA VAL A 177 14.78 -7.38 28.05
C VAL A 177 13.70 -6.35 27.73
N SER A 178 13.76 -5.75 26.54
CA SER A 178 12.82 -4.75 26.06
C SER A 178 11.39 -5.30 26.01
N ASN A 179 11.21 -6.47 25.39
CA ASN A 179 9.91 -7.11 25.25
C ASN A 179 9.29 -7.45 26.62
N SER A 180 10.12 -7.94 27.56
CA SER A 180 9.67 -8.24 28.92
C SER A 180 9.27 -6.98 29.70
N PHE A 181 10.09 -5.93 29.59
CA PHE A 181 9.82 -4.64 30.25
C PHE A 181 8.54 -3.99 29.72
N PHE A 182 8.37 -3.90 28.40
CA PHE A 182 7.18 -3.29 27.81
C PHE A 182 5.92 -4.10 28.09
N SER A 183 5.99 -5.43 28.03
CA SER A 183 4.84 -6.29 28.39
C SER A 183 4.38 -6.07 29.83
N LEU A 184 5.32 -5.88 30.77
CA LEU A 184 4.98 -5.54 32.15
C LEU A 184 4.40 -4.13 32.26
N ALA A 185 5.00 -3.14 31.59
CA ALA A 185 4.52 -1.75 31.63
C ALA A 185 3.07 -1.62 31.15
N PHE A 186 2.71 -2.25 30.02
CA PHE A 186 1.34 -2.26 29.51
C PHE A 186 0.39 -3.09 30.40
N GLY A 187 0.86 -4.21 30.96
CA GLY A 187 0.09 -4.97 31.94
C GLY A 187 -0.28 -4.16 33.19
N TRP A 188 0.66 -3.36 33.72
CA TRP A 188 0.42 -2.47 34.85
C TRP A 188 -0.54 -1.33 34.50
N GLU A 189 -0.42 -0.75 33.31
CA GLU A 189 -1.36 0.25 32.81
C GLU A 189 -2.81 -0.28 32.78
N CYS A 190 -3.02 -1.46 32.18
CA CYS A 190 -4.32 -2.10 32.12
C CYS A 190 -4.87 -2.39 33.52
N ALA A 191 -4.03 -2.84 34.46
CA ALA A 191 -4.42 -3.03 35.85
C ALA A 191 -4.88 -1.73 36.53
N PHE A 192 -4.17 -0.61 36.32
CA PHE A 192 -4.55 0.70 36.87
C PHE A 192 -5.86 1.23 36.25
N LYS A 193 -6.04 1.09 34.94
CA LYS A 193 -7.29 1.46 34.25
C LYS A 193 -8.48 0.62 34.74
N LEU A 194 -8.29 -0.69 34.92
CA LEU A 194 -9.33 -1.59 35.42
C LEU A 194 -9.75 -1.25 36.86
N PHE A 195 -8.79 -0.92 37.73
CA PHE A 195 -9.06 -0.51 39.11
C PHE A 195 -9.77 0.85 39.22
N GLY A 196 -9.40 1.79 38.34
CA GLY A 196 -9.98 3.14 38.26
C GLY A 196 -11.43 3.15 37.77
N PHE A 197 -11.73 2.46 36.67
CA PHE A 197 -13.01 2.61 35.96
C PHE A 197 -14.12 1.63 36.33
N TYR A 198 -13.89 0.66 37.23
CA TYR A 198 -14.71 -0.54 37.42
C TYR A 198 -14.75 -1.44 36.16
N PRO A 199 -14.73 -2.78 36.32
CA PRO A 199 -14.75 -3.72 35.19
C PRO A 199 -15.92 -3.47 34.23
N ARG A 200 -17.12 -3.18 34.77
CA ARG A 200 -18.33 -2.95 33.97
C ARG A 200 -18.28 -1.70 33.07
N ARG A 201 -17.50 -0.68 33.41
CA ARG A 201 -17.36 0.57 32.62
C ARG A 201 -16.09 0.55 31.76
N TYR A 202 -15.03 -0.14 32.20
CA TYR A 202 -13.85 -0.40 31.37
C TYR A 202 -14.22 -1.13 30.08
N TYR A 203 -14.98 -2.23 30.16
CA TYR A 203 -15.44 -2.99 28.98
C TYR A 203 -16.57 -2.33 28.18
N LYS A 204 -17.03 -1.11 28.49
CA LYS A 204 -17.96 -0.38 27.61
C LYS A 204 -17.23 0.41 26.52
N GLY A 205 -15.98 0.81 26.76
CA GLY A 205 -15.17 1.51 25.77
C GLY A 205 -14.62 0.55 24.73
N GLY A 206 -14.83 0.83 23.43
CA GLY A 206 -14.28 0.00 22.35
C GLY A 206 -12.74 -0.09 22.39
N TRP A 207 -12.07 1.02 22.70
CA TRP A 207 -10.61 1.08 22.81
C TRP A 207 -10.07 0.29 24.01
N ASN A 208 -10.74 0.36 25.17
CA ASN A 208 -10.34 -0.41 26.36
C ASN A 208 -10.55 -1.92 26.19
N LYS A 209 -11.45 -2.35 25.30
CA LYS A 209 -11.60 -3.78 24.95
C LYS A 209 -10.47 -4.29 24.04
N PHE A 210 -9.88 -3.40 23.25
CA PHE A 210 -8.77 -3.75 22.37
C PHE A 210 -7.44 -3.79 23.15
N ASP A 211 -7.33 -2.97 24.19
CA ASP A 211 -6.16 -2.84 25.08
C ASP A 211 -6.06 -3.97 26.14
N PHE A 212 -7.15 -4.72 26.38
CA PHE A 212 -7.22 -5.83 27.34
C PHE A 212 -7.04 -7.19 26.65
#